data_AF-A0A220NDX6-F1
#
_entry.id   AF-A0A220NDX6-F1
#
_cell.length_a   1.000
_cell.length_b   1.000
_cell.length_c   1.000
_cell.angle_alpha   90.00
_cell.angle_beta   90.00
_cell.angle_gamma   90.00
#
_symmetry.space_group_name_H-M   'P 1'
#
loop_
_entity.id
_entity.type
_entity.pdbx_description
1 polymer ?
#
loop_
_entity_poly.entity_id
_entity_poly.type
_entity_poly.pdbx_seq_one_letter_code
_entity_poly.pdbx_strand_id
1 'polypeptide(L)'
;MVKLRLKRCGRKQRAVYRIVAIDVRSRREGRDLRKLGFYDPIKNQTCLNVPAILYFLEKGAQPTRTVYDILRKAEFFKEKEKERALS
;
A
#
# COMPACT_ATOMS: atom_id res chain seq x y z
N MET A 1 -0.78 -9.17 13.56
CA MET A 1 -1.64 -9.13 12.35
C MET A 1 -0.90 -8.34 11.28
N VAL A 2 -1.02 -8.75 10.03
CA VAL A 2 -0.41 -8.04 8.90
C VAL A 2 -1.21 -6.77 8.60
N LYS A 3 -0.51 -5.65 8.46
CA LYS A 3 -1.10 -4.38 8.02
C LYS A 3 -0.38 -3.85 6.79
N LEU A 4 -1.13 -3.16 5.93
CA LEU A 4 -0.56 -2.37 4.84
C LEU A 4 -0.33 -0.94 5.33
N ARG A 5 0.92 -0.53 5.43
CA ARG A 5 1.29 0.78 5.98
C ARG A 5 2.39 1.47 5.18
N LEU A 6 2.55 2.77 5.43
CA LEU A 6 3.61 3.59 4.83
C LEU A 6 4.90 3.46 5.62
N LYS A 7 5.96 3.07 4.93
CA LYS A 7 7.35 3.10 5.40
C LYS A 7 8.02 4.34 4.83
N ARG A 8 8.54 5.23 5.69
CA ARG A 8 9.11 6.51 5.26
C ARG A 8 10.53 6.29 4.76
N CYS A 9 10.74 6.69 3.52
CA CYS A 9 12.03 6.75 2.86
C CYS A 9 12.32 8.20 2.44
N GLY A 10 13.47 8.39 1.81
CA GLY A 10 13.88 9.70 1.27
C GLY A 10 14.81 10.45 2.21
N ARG A 11 14.88 11.78 2.01
CA ARG A 11 15.82 12.67 2.70
C ARG A 11 15.06 13.69 3.55
N LYS A 12 15.78 14.46 4.36
CA LYS A 12 15.22 15.61 5.08
C LYS A 12 14.48 16.51 4.06
N GLN A 13 13.25 16.92 4.39
CA GLN A 13 12.34 17.71 3.53
C GLN A 13 11.93 17.09 2.18
N ARG A 14 12.39 15.88 1.85
CA ARG A 14 11.94 15.11 0.68
C ARG A 14 11.46 13.74 1.11
N ALA A 15 10.27 13.73 1.71
CA ALA A 15 9.65 12.53 2.23
C ALA A 15 9.00 11.73 1.11
N VAL A 16 9.34 10.45 1.07
CA VAL A 16 8.91 9.51 0.05
C VAL A 16 8.46 8.24 0.79
N TYR A 17 7.42 7.55 0.33
CA TYR A 17 6.85 6.43 1.08
C TYR A 17 6.85 5.14 0.26
N ARG A 18 7.20 4.04 0.91
CA ARG A 18 6.94 2.69 0.37
C ARG A 18 5.68 2.15 1.02
N ILE A 19 4.79 1.56 0.23
CA ILE A 19 3.65 0.82 0.74
C ILE A 19 4.13 -0.61 0.98
N VAL A 20 4.03 -1.09 2.21
CA VAL A 20 4.56 -2.39 2.62
C VAL A 20 3.54 -3.21 3.40
N ALA A 21 3.56 -4.52 3.21
CA ALA A 21 2.90 -5.49 4.09
C ALA A 21 3.87 -5.86 5.22
N ILE A 22 3.44 -5.70 6.46
CA ILE A 22 4.29 -5.92 7.64
C ILE A 22 3.45 -6.28 8.85
N ASP A 23 4.00 -7.06 9.78
CA ASP A 23 3.32 -7.30 11.05
C ASP A 23 3.22 -6.00 11.86
N VAL A 24 2.06 -5.77 12.48
CA VAL A 24 1.76 -4.60 13.29
C VAL A 24 2.77 -4.38 14.43
N ARG A 25 3.34 -5.45 15.00
CA ARG A 25 4.31 -5.41 16.10
C ARG A 25 5.68 -4.90 15.65
N SER A 26 5.98 -4.97 14.35
CA SER A 26 7.26 -4.50 13.82
C SER A 26 7.38 -2.99 13.90
N ARG A 27 8.59 -2.49 14.16
CA ARG A 27 8.94 -1.05 14.06
C ARG A 27 8.57 -0.48 12.70
N ARG A 28 8.23 0.81 12.64
CA ARG A 28 7.82 1.51 11.40
C ARG A 28 8.73 1.22 10.21
N GLU A 29 10.04 1.38 10.42
CA GLU A 29 11.09 1.17 9.40
C GLU A 29 11.69 -0.25 9.44
N GLY A 30 11.09 -1.16 10.19
CA GLY A 30 11.55 -2.55 10.35
C GLY A 30 11.46 -3.38 9.06
N ARG A 31 11.81 -4.67 9.20
CA ARG A 31 11.74 -5.65 8.11
C ARG A 31 10.29 -5.89 7.71
N ASP A 32 9.97 -5.63 6.45
CA ASP A 32 8.69 -5.91 5.84
C ASP A 32 8.61 -7.34 5.29
N LEU A 33 7.38 -7.85 5.16
CA LEU A 33 7.10 -9.14 4.53
C LEU A 33 7.18 -9.02 3.01
N ARG A 34 6.62 -7.93 2.46
CA ARG A 34 6.60 -7.64 1.04
C ARG A 34 6.44 -6.14 0.78
N LYS A 35 7.17 -5.63 -0.20
CA LYS A 35 6.93 -4.32 -0.81
C LYS A 35 5.76 -4.41 -1.79
N LEU A 36 4.75 -3.58 -1.57
CA LEU A 36 3.51 -3.56 -2.35
C LEU A 36 3.42 -2.38 -3.31
N GLY A 37 4.24 -1.36 -3.10
CA GLY A 37 4.19 -0.17 -3.95
C GLY A 37 4.99 0.97 -3.38
N PHE A 38 4.69 2.15 -3.91
CA PHE A 38 5.37 3.39 -3.61
C PHE A 38 4.43 4.58 -3.78
N TYR A 39 4.65 5.60 -2.95
CA TYR A 39 3.91 6.84 -2.94
C TYR A 39 4.87 8.01 -2.71
N ASP A 40 4.92 8.93 -3.67
CA ASP A 40 5.63 10.21 -3.57
C ASP A 40 4.59 11.35 -3.56
N PRO A 41 4.35 11.98 -2.40
CA PRO A 41 3.41 13.10 -2.31
C PRO A 41 3.90 14.36 -2.99
N ILE A 42 5.23 14.53 -3.18
CA ILE A 42 5.81 15.75 -3.74
C ILE A 42 5.60 15.76 -5.25
N LYS A 43 5.80 14.61 -5.89
CA LYS A 43 5.56 14.43 -7.33
C LYS A 43 4.15 13.95 -7.66
N ASN A 44 3.32 13.72 -6.65
CA ASN A 44 2.01 13.08 -6.77
C ASN A 44 2.06 11.75 -7.55
N GLN A 45 3.14 10.99 -7.39
CA GLN A 45 3.36 9.73 -8.09
C GLN A 45 2.99 8.54 -7.19
N THR A 46 2.20 7.61 -7.72
CA THR A 46 1.82 6.38 -7.03
C THR A 46 2.06 5.20 -7.95
N CYS A 47 2.76 4.18 -7.46
CA CYS A 47 2.92 2.91 -8.17
C CYS A 47 2.49 1.77 -7.26
N LEU A 48 1.55 0.96 -7.72
CA LEU A 48 0.95 -0.12 -6.94
C LEU A 48 1.22 -1.46 -7.63
N ASN A 49 1.70 -2.45 -6.87
CA ASN A 49 1.73 -3.84 -7.31
C ASN A 49 0.38 -4.46 -6.97
N VAL A 50 -0.56 -4.39 -7.92
CA VAL A 50 -1.94 -4.82 -7.75
C VAL A 50 -2.05 -6.29 -7.31
N PRO A 51 -1.39 -7.27 -7.97
CA PRO A 51 -1.46 -8.67 -7.54
C PRO A 51 -1.03 -8.89 -6.09
N ALA A 52 0.06 -8.24 -5.67
CA ALA A 52 0.56 -8.39 -4.31
C ALA A 52 -0.40 -7.76 -3.28
N ILE A 53 -0.97 -6.58 -3.58
CA ILE A 53 -1.92 -5.93 -2.69
C ILE A 53 -3.16 -6.78 -2.51
N LEU A 54 -3.73 -7.29 -3.61
CA LEU A 54 -4.91 -8.17 -3.58
C LEU A 54 -4.66 -9.40 -2.72
N TYR A 55 -3.53 -10.09 -2.93
CA TYR A 55 -3.15 -11.25 -2.14
C TYR A 55 -3.20 -10.98 -0.62
N PHE A 56 -2.64 -9.86 -0.16
CA PHE A 56 -2.65 -9.54 1.26
C PHE A 56 -4.04 -9.15 1.78
N LEU A 57 -4.82 -8.40 0.98
CA LEU A 57 -6.19 -8.04 1.36
C LEU A 57 -7.08 -9.28 1.50
N GLU A 58 -6.97 -10.24 0.58
CA GLU A 58 -7.69 -11.52 0.63
C GLU A 58 -7.31 -12.38 1.84
N LYS A 59 -6.03 -12.34 2.23
CA LYS A 59 -5.53 -12.98 3.46
C LYS A 59 -5.89 -12.21 4.74
N GLY A 60 -6.73 -11.17 4.65
CA GLY A 60 -7.24 -10.42 5.80
C GLY A 60 -6.31 -9.30 6.30
N ALA A 61 -5.29 -8.92 5.53
CA ALA A 61 -4.46 -7.76 5.90
C ALA A 61 -5.28 -6.47 5.82
N GLN A 62 -5.14 -5.63 6.85
CA GLN A 62 -5.88 -4.38 6.94
C GLN A 62 -5.00 -3.19 6.53
N PRO A 63 -5.40 -2.36 5.56
CA PRO A 63 -4.70 -1.13 5.25
C PRO A 63 -4.88 -0.07 6.34
N THR A 64 -3.86 0.75 6.55
CA THR A 64 -4.01 1.99 7.34
C THR A 64 -4.87 3.01 6.59
N ARG A 65 -5.51 3.95 7.31
CA ARG A 65 -6.38 4.98 6.72
C ARG A 65 -5.75 5.69 5.52
N THR A 66 -4.51 6.15 5.65
CA THR A 66 -3.80 6.84 4.56
C THR A 66 -3.53 5.92 3.37
N VAL A 67 -3.18 4.65 3.60
CA VAL A 67 -2.98 3.68 2.51
C VAL A 67 -4.31 3.40 1.81
N TYR A 68 -5.40 3.25 2.56
CA TYR A 68 -6.74 3.10 1.99
C TYR A 68 -7.12 4.29 1.11
N ASP A 69 -6.88 5.52 1.58
CA ASP A 69 -7.14 6.73 0.79
C ASP A 69 -6.28 6.80 -0.49
N ILE A 70 -5.01 6.37 -0.43
CA ILE A 70 -4.14 6.26 -1.61
C ILE A 70 -4.69 5.22 -2.61
N LEU A 71 -5.07 4.04 -2.14
CA LEU A 71 -5.65 2.98 -2.98
C LEU A 71 -6.95 3.46 -3.65
N ARG A 72 -7.80 4.16 -2.90
CA ARG A 72 -9.04 4.75 -3.42
C ARG A 72 -8.77 5.81 -4.49
N LYS A 73 -7.80 6.71 -4.25
CA LYS A 73 -7.39 7.74 -5.23
C LYS A 73 -6.79 7.15 -6.51
N ALA A 74 -6.12 6.00 -6.39
CA ALA A 74 -5.58 5.26 -7.53
C ALA A 74 -6.63 4.38 -8.22
N GLU A 75 -7.92 4.55 -7.91
CA GLU A 75 -9.05 3.77 -8.46
C GLU A 75 -8.95 2.24 -8.32
N PHE A 76 -8.08 1.75 -7.41
CA PHE A 76 -7.80 0.34 -7.22
C PHE A 76 -9.05 -0.53 -7.00
N PHE A 77 -10.02 -0.02 -6.24
CA PHE A 77 -11.26 -0.75 -5.95
C PHE A 77 -12.25 -0.77 -7.12
N LYS A 78 -12.21 0.23 -8.01
CA LYS A 78 -13.06 0.24 -9.22
C LYS A 78 -12.61 -0.81 -10.22
N GLU A 79 -11.29 -0.99 -10.37
CA GLU A 79 -10.72 -2.03 -11.23
C GLU A 79 -11.17 -3.43 -10.77
N LYS A 80 -11.10 -3.67 -9.45
CA LYS A 80 -11.56 -4.93 -8.84
C LYS A 80 -13.04 -5.21 -9.08
N GLU A 81 -13.90 -4.20 -8.94
CA GLU A 81 -15.34 -4.36 -9.17
C GLU A 81 -15.65 -4.66 -10.64
N LYS A 82 -14.91 -4.06 -11.58
CA LYS A 82 -15.03 -4.37 -13.01
C LYS A 82 -14.59 -5.79 -13.35
N GLU A 83 -13.44 -6.24 -12.84
CA GLU A 83 -12.96 -7.62 -13.04
C GLU A 83 -13.97 -8.65 -12.53
N ARG A 84 -14.56 -8.39 -11.35
CA ARG A 84 -15.57 -9.26 -10.75
C ARG A 84 -16.93 -9.23 -11.47
N ALA A 85 -17.25 -8.17 -12.20
CA ALA A 85 -18.46 -8.08 -13.01
C ALA A 85 -18.31 -8.75 -14.39
N LEU A 86 -17.07 -9.00 -14.82
CA LEU A 86 -16.72 -9.67 -16.09
C LEU A 86 -16.45 -11.18 -15.92
N SER A 87 -16.54 -11.71 -14.71
CA SER A 87 -16.34 -13.13 -14.36
C SER A 87 -17.59 -13.73 -13.73
#